data_AF-A0A2V9D7A6-F1
#
_entry.id   AF-A0A2V9D7A6-F1
#
_cell.length_a   1.000
_cell.length_b   1.000
_cell.length_c   1.000
_cell.angle_alpha   90.00
_cell.angle_beta   90.00
_cell.angle_gamma   90.00
#
_symmetry.space_group_name_H-M   'P 1'
#
loop_
_entity.id
_entity.type
_entity.pdbx_description
1 polymer ?
#
loop_
_entity_poly.entity_id
_entity_poly.type
_entity_poly.pdbx_seq_one_letter_code
_entity_poly.pdbx_strand_id
1 'polypeptide(L)'
;ALEKDIRTLAWMTPATKEKAVGKLHAITNKIGYPDKWRDYSALKIQAGDWFGNFLGSLQAEFNRQMGKIGKPADKKEWSMTPPTVNAYYSPPNNDINFPAGILQPPFFDKNADDALNFGGIGVVIGHELTHGFDDQGSKFDAEGNLNNWWTDEDRQEFEKRTACLADEYSQFVTVKDSSGGDLKLNGRLTLGENTADNGGARIALMALLDTIGDAKDKKIGGFTPEQRFFLAFGQIWCQNATEEIRRQLQKVDPHSPGQFRVIGVVQNMPEFQNAFGCKKGDAMVSEQPCRVW
;
A
#
# COMPACT_ATOMS: atom_id res chain seq x y z
N ALA A 1 7.25 14.37 0.12
CA ALA A 1 6.22 14.28 -0.95
C ALA A 1 4.79 14.31 -0.38
N LEU A 2 4.36 13.35 0.45
CA LEU A 2 2.97 13.30 0.95
C LEU A 2 2.53 14.57 1.70
N GLU A 3 3.36 15.17 2.56
CA GLU A 3 3.01 16.44 3.20
C GLU A 3 2.72 17.56 2.17
N LYS A 4 3.55 17.65 1.13
CA LYS A 4 3.36 18.63 0.04
C LYS A 4 2.04 18.37 -0.67
N ASP A 5 1.72 17.11 -0.95
CA ASP A 5 0.44 16.73 -1.53
C ASP A 5 -0.73 17.17 -0.65
N ILE A 6 -0.77 16.74 0.62
CA ILE A 6 -1.78 17.10 1.64
C ILE A 6 -2.03 18.61 1.67
N ARG A 7 -0.97 19.42 1.72
CA ARG A 7 -1.08 20.88 1.79
C ARG A 7 -1.74 21.48 0.53
N THR A 8 -1.54 20.86 -0.62
CA THR A 8 -2.08 21.33 -1.92
C THR A 8 -3.48 20.84 -2.26
N LEU A 9 -4.02 19.84 -1.55
CA LEU A 9 -5.37 19.31 -1.81
C LEU A 9 -6.45 20.39 -1.63
N ALA A 10 -7.06 20.84 -2.71
CA ALA A 10 -8.07 21.91 -2.68
C ALA A 10 -9.39 21.51 -2.00
N TRP A 11 -9.62 20.20 -1.88
CA TRP A 11 -10.86 19.63 -1.36
C TRP A 11 -10.89 19.52 0.17
N MET A 12 -9.76 19.76 0.84
CA MET A 12 -9.61 19.63 2.29
C MET A 12 -9.36 20.98 2.96
N THR A 13 -10.09 21.26 4.04
CA THR A 13 -9.95 22.51 4.81
C THR A 13 -8.56 22.62 5.48
N PRO A 14 -8.10 23.85 5.81
CA PRO A 14 -6.85 24.05 6.55
C PRO A 14 -6.81 23.30 7.89
N ALA A 15 -7.95 23.19 8.60
CA ALA A 15 -8.02 22.52 9.89
C ALA A 15 -7.73 21.01 9.77
N THR A 16 -8.32 20.34 8.79
CA THR A 16 -8.08 18.91 8.57
C THR A 16 -6.69 18.65 7.99
N LYS A 17 -6.16 19.57 7.15
CA LYS A 17 -4.76 19.51 6.67
C LYS A 17 -3.76 19.49 7.81
N GLU A 18 -3.89 20.38 8.79
CA GLU A 18 -2.95 20.43 9.92
C GLU A 18 -3.00 19.14 10.75
N LYS A 19 -4.18 18.55 10.96
CA LYS A 19 -4.30 17.25 11.64
C LYS A 19 -3.71 16.11 10.81
N ALA A 20 -3.93 16.10 9.50
CA ALA A 20 -3.36 15.09 8.61
C ALA A 20 -1.82 15.16 8.59
N VAL A 21 -1.24 16.36 8.55
CA VAL A 21 0.22 16.55 8.66
C VAL A 21 0.73 16.13 10.03
N GLY A 22 0.04 16.52 11.11
CA GLY A 22 0.40 16.08 12.46
C GLY A 22 0.43 14.55 12.59
N LYS A 23 -0.57 13.87 12.03
CA LYS A 23 -0.60 12.40 11.95
C LYS A 23 0.56 11.84 11.14
N LEU A 24 0.84 12.40 9.95
CA LEU A 24 1.94 11.97 9.09
C LEU A 24 3.29 12.07 9.81
N HIS A 25 3.54 13.17 10.54
CA HIS A 25 4.78 13.38 11.29
C HIS A 25 4.90 12.46 12.51
N ALA A 26 3.78 11.93 13.01
CA ALA A 26 3.77 10.95 14.09
C ALA A 26 3.99 9.49 13.60
N ILE A 27 4.02 9.25 12.29
CA ILE A 27 4.26 7.90 11.74
C ILE A 27 5.66 7.42 12.12
N THR A 28 5.73 6.24 12.75
CA THR A 28 7.00 5.58 13.08
C THR A 28 7.45 4.65 11.96
N ASN A 29 8.74 4.68 11.62
CA ASN A 29 9.32 3.82 10.58
C ASN A 29 10.03 2.61 11.19
N LYS A 30 9.68 1.42 10.71
CA LYS A 30 10.30 0.13 11.10
C LYS A 30 10.88 -0.54 9.86
N ILE A 31 12.21 -0.67 9.80
CA ILE A 31 12.92 -1.10 8.59
C ILE A 31 13.82 -2.29 8.90
N GLY A 32 13.69 -3.36 8.13
CA GLY A 32 14.52 -4.56 8.20
C GLY A 32 14.06 -5.57 9.26
N TYR A 33 14.22 -5.25 10.54
CA TYR A 33 14.05 -6.22 11.64
C TYR A 33 13.74 -5.56 13.00
N PRO A 34 13.19 -6.32 13.99
CA PRO A 34 12.93 -5.79 15.32
C PRO A 34 14.21 -5.59 16.15
N ASP A 35 14.22 -4.55 16.99
CA ASP A 35 15.27 -4.33 17.99
C ASP A 35 15.30 -5.42 19.08
N LYS A 36 14.14 -6.03 19.34
CA LYS A 36 13.95 -7.03 20.39
C LYS A 36 13.35 -8.31 19.82
N TRP A 37 14.03 -9.42 20.06
CA TRP A 37 13.59 -10.74 19.64
C TRP A 37 12.68 -11.41 20.68
N ARG A 38 11.79 -12.27 20.20
CA ARG A 38 10.91 -13.09 21.05
C ARG A 38 11.76 -14.10 21.82
N ASP A 39 11.44 -14.29 23.09
CA ASP A 39 12.01 -15.37 23.90
C ASP A 39 11.26 -16.67 23.64
N TYR A 40 12.00 -17.73 23.37
CA TYR A 40 11.49 -19.09 23.13
C TYR A 40 11.98 -20.10 24.17
N SER A 41 12.58 -19.63 25.28
CA SER A 41 13.14 -20.49 26.33
C SER A 41 12.14 -21.51 26.91
N ALA A 42 10.84 -21.19 26.92
CA ALA A 42 9.78 -22.07 27.40
C ALA A 42 9.31 -23.11 26.36
N LEU A 43 9.68 -22.98 25.09
CA LEU A 43 9.29 -23.89 24.01
C LEU A 43 10.26 -25.08 23.96
N LYS A 44 9.74 -26.29 24.17
CA LYS A 44 10.51 -27.53 24.06
C LYS A 44 10.26 -28.16 22.70
N ILE A 45 11.34 -28.51 22.01
CA ILE A 45 11.30 -29.17 20.70
C ILE A 45 11.95 -30.56 20.84
N GLN A 46 11.24 -31.60 20.39
CA GLN A 46 11.69 -32.98 20.39
C GLN A 46 11.90 -33.49 18.96
N ALA A 47 13.11 -33.98 18.67
CA ALA A 47 13.41 -34.59 17.38
C ALA A 47 12.53 -35.84 17.15
N GLY A 48 11.96 -35.97 15.95
CA GLY A 48 11.07 -37.07 15.58
C GLY A 48 9.61 -36.89 15.99
N ASP A 49 9.25 -35.87 16.78
CA ASP A 49 7.88 -35.58 17.18
C ASP A 49 7.36 -34.29 16.54
N TRP A 50 7.14 -34.32 15.23
CA TRP A 50 6.67 -33.14 14.50
C TRP A 50 5.31 -32.63 15.03
N PHE A 51 4.38 -33.53 15.33
CA PHE A 51 3.03 -33.15 15.76
C PHE A 51 3.05 -32.54 17.17
N GLY A 52 3.80 -33.13 18.11
CA GLY A 52 3.98 -32.54 19.44
C GLY A 52 4.66 -31.18 19.40
N ASN A 53 5.68 -31.01 18.55
CA ASN A 53 6.33 -29.71 18.33
C ASN A 53 5.38 -28.66 17.77
N PHE A 54 4.52 -29.05 16.82
CA PHE A 54 3.50 -28.17 16.25
C PHE A 54 2.51 -27.69 17.31
N LEU A 55 1.91 -28.61 18.07
CA LEU A 55 0.98 -28.26 19.16
C LEU A 55 1.66 -27.42 20.26
N GLY A 56 2.89 -27.77 20.64
CA GLY A 56 3.69 -27.03 21.61
C GLY A 56 3.96 -25.59 21.16
N SER A 57 4.24 -25.38 19.87
CA SER A 57 4.45 -24.05 19.30
C SER A 57 3.18 -23.20 19.31
N LEU A 58 2.02 -23.79 18.98
CA LEU A 58 0.72 -23.11 19.07
C LEU A 58 0.41 -22.69 20.52
N GLN A 59 0.63 -23.59 21.48
CA GLN A 59 0.39 -23.29 22.90
C GLN A 59 1.33 -22.18 23.42
N ALA A 60 2.59 -22.18 23.00
CA ALA A 60 3.55 -21.15 23.37
C ALA A 60 3.13 -19.76 22.84
N GLU A 61 2.70 -19.68 21.59
CA GLU A 61 2.20 -18.42 21.02
C GLU A 61 0.90 -17.96 21.70
N PHE A 62 -0.03 -18.88 21.99
CA PHE A 62 -1.24 -18.56 22.74
C PHE A 62 -0.91 -17.96 24.12
N ASN A 63 -0.04 -18.62 24.88
CA ASN A 63 0.38 -18.14 26.20
C ASN A 63 1.05 -16.76 26.13
N ARG A 64 1.85 -16.52 25.07
CA ARG A 64 2.49 -15.22 24.85
C ARG A 64 1.46 -14.11 24.61
N GLN A 65 0.44 -14.35 23.77
CA GLN A 65 -0.61 -13.36 23.50
C GLN A 65 -1.47 -13.11 24.74
N MET A 66 -1.89 -14.17 25.45
CA MET A 66 -2.64 -14.04 26.71
C MET A 66 -1.83 -13.29 27.77
N GLY A 67 -0.52 -13.50 27.81
CA GLY A 67 0.39 -12.79 28.72
C GLY A 67 0.53 -11.29 28.46
N LYS A 68 -0.06 -10.73 27.39
CA LYS A 68 -0.12 -9.29 27.14
C LYS A 68 -1.29 -8.61 27.86
N ILE A 69 -2.32 -9.34 28.24
CA ILE A 69 -3.50 -8.78 28.92
C ILE A 69 -3.08 -8.14 30.25
N GLY A 70 -3.54 -6.91 30.50
CA GLY A 70 -3.19 -6.14 31.69
C GLY A 70 -1.84 -5.42 31.62
N LYS A 71 -1.14 -5.46 30.48
CA LYS A 71 0.12 -4.73 30.24
C LYS A 71 -0.08 -3.60 29.22
N PRO A 72 0.77 -2.56 29.25
CA PRO A 72 0.81 -1.56 28.19
C PRO A 72 1.08 -2.18 26.81
N ALA A 73 0.55 -1.57 25.75
CA ALA A 73 0.83 -1.98 24.38
C ALA A 73 2.33 -1.77 24.03
N ASP A 74 2.95 -2.78 23.43
CA ASP A 74 4.33 -2.68 22.94
C ASP A 74 4.35 -2.15 21.50
N LYS A 75 4.51 -0.83 21.35
CA LYS A 75 4.61 -0.19 20.02
C LYS A 75 5.85 -0.61 19.23
N LYS A 76 6.82 -1.33 19.83
CA LYS A 76 8.00 -1.85 19.11
C LYS A 76 7.79 -3.25 18.54
N GLU A 77 6.69 -3.92 18.87
CA GLU A 77 6.41 -5.27 18.37
C GLU A 77 6.16 -5.25 16.85
N TRP A 78 6.58 -6.33 16.19
CA TRP A 78 6.34 -6.57 14.77
C TRP A 78 5.31 -7.69 14.57
N SER A 79 4.43 -7.49 13.58
CA SER A 79 3.43 -8.48 13.17
C SER A 79 3.94 -9.40 12.05
N MET A 80 5.00 -8.99 11.34
CA MET A 80 5.68 -9.82 10.33
C MET A 80 7.11 -10.12 10.77
N THR A 81 7.65 -11.24 10.28
CA THR A 81 9.05 -11.61 10.51
C THR A 81 9.96 -10.98 9.46
N PRO A 82 11.26 -10.74 9.75
CA PRO A 82 12.18 -10.14 8.78
C PRO A 82 12.29 -10.80 7.40
N PRO A 83 12.25 -12.14 7.23
CA PRO A 83 12.34 -12.75 5.89
C PRO A 83 11.04 -12.66 5.08
N THR A 84 9.95 -12.12 5.64
CA THR A 84 8.67 -11.97 4.92
C THR A 84 8.84 -10.97 3.77
N VAL A 85 8.45 -11.36 2.54
CA VAL A 85 8.41 -10.46 1.38
C VAL A 85 7.05 -9.77 1.35
N ASN A 86 6.90 -8.74 2.19
CA ASN A 86 5.69 -7.92 2.29
C ASN A 86 6.01 -6.61 3.02
N ALA A 87 5.04 -5.70 3.14
CA ALA A 87 5.08 -4.53 4.00
C ALA A 87 3.71 -4.37 4.71
N TYR A 88 3.63 -3.49 5.72
CA TYR A 88 2.34 -3.15 6.33
C TYR A 88 2.37 -1.84 7.12
N TYR A 89 1.19 -1.21 7.19
CA TYR A 89 0.84 -0.15 8.12
C TYR A 89 0.01 -0.69 9.29
N SER A 90 0.25 -0.18 10.51
CA SER A 90 -0.56 -0.50 11.69
C SER A 90 -1.30 0.75 12.19
N PRO A 91 -2.63 0.84 12.01
CA PRO A 91 -3.39 1.99 12.49
C PRO A 91 -3.28 2.23 14.01
N PRO A 92 -3.36 1.21 14.88
CA PRO A 92 -3.23 1.41 16.33
C PRO A 92 -1.83 1.85 16.79
N ASN A 93 -0.78 1.55 16.03
CA ASN A 93 0.58 1.97 16.35
C ASN A 93 1.01 3.25 15.61
N ASN A 94 0.27 3.63 14.56
CA ASN A 94 0.66 4.65 13.58
C ASN A 94 2.10 4.40 13.08
N ASP A 95 2.37 3.19 12.58
CA ASP A 95 3.69 2.80 12.08
C ASP A 95 3.64 2.12 10.71
N ILE A 96 4.71 2.29 9.93
CA ILE A 96 4.94 1.61 8.65
C ILE A 96 6.15 0.67 8.78
N ASN A 97 6.02 -0.53 8.21
CA ASN A 97 6.91 -1.65 8.49
C ASN A 97 7.38 -2.29 7.19
N PHE A 98 8.69 -2.37 7.00
CA PHE A 98 9.33 -2.95 5.82
C PHE A 98 10.31 -4.04 6.26
N PRO A 99 9.85 -5.30 6.41
CA PRO A 99 10.73 -6.45 6.63
C PRO A 99 11.91 -6.49 5.66
N ALA A 100 13.06 -7.02 6.09
CA ALA A 100 14.24 -7.17 5.24
C ALA A 100 13.94 -7.95 3.93
N GLY A 101 12.96 -8.86 3.96
CA GLY A 101 12.54 -9.66 2.82
C GLY A 101 11.96 -8.85 1.65
N ILE A 102 11.37 -7.67 1.85
CA ILE A 102 10.91 -6.84 0.71
C ILE A 102 11.99 -5.91 0.18
N LEU A 103 13.07 -5.68 0.93
CA LEU A 103 14.16 -4.75 0.58
C LEU A 103 15.20 -5.38 -0.37
N GLN A 104 14.72 -5.94 -1.46
CA GLN A 104 15.52 -6.61 -2.49
C GLN A 104 14.94 -6.35 -3.89
N PRO A 105 15.68 -6.65 -4.98
CA PRO A 105 15.14 -6.54 -6.33
C PRO A 105 13.89 -7.42 -6.52
N PRO A 106 12.88 -6.98 -7.28
CA PRO A 106 12.84 -5.75 -8.07
C PRO A 106 12.42 -4.49 -7.30
N PHE A 107 12.12 -4.57 -6.00
CA PHE A 107 11.67 -3.42 -5.21
C PHE A 107 12.81 -2.44 -4.91
N PHE A 108 13.96 -2.95 -4.45
CA PHE A 108 15.10 -2.12 -4.09
C PHE A 108 16.43 -2.73 -4.53
N ASP A 109 17.25 -1.94 -5.22
CA ASP A 109 18.67 -2.21 -5.46
C ASP A 109 19.45 -0.91 -5.27
N LYS A 110 20.41 -0.92 -4.34
CA LYS A 110 21.28 0.23 -4.06
C LYS A 110 22.12 0.68 -5.26
N ASN A 111 22.32 -0.19 -6.25
CA ASN A 111 23.09 0.09 -7.46
C ASN A 111 22.20 0.41 -8.67
N ALA A 112 20.89 0.20 -8.56
CA ALA A 112 19.95 0.67 -9.57
C ALA A 112 19.79 2.18 -9.47
N ASP A 113 19.34 2.81 -10.56
CA ASP A 113 19.04 4.22 -10.51
C ASP A 113 17.71 4.50 -9.78
N ASP A 114 17.54 5.74 -9.36
CA ASP A 114 16.43 6.18 -8.52
C ASP A 114 15.05 5.87 -9.12
N ALA A 115 14.87 5.96 -10.45
CA ALA A 115 13.55 5.74 -11.04
C ALA A 115 13.03 4.31 -10.80
N LEU A 116 13.93 3.31 -10.80
CA LEU A 116 13.56 1.93 -10.51
C LEU A 116 13.22 1.74 -9.03
N ASN A 117 14.04 2.30 -8.14
CA ASN A 117 13.80 2.21 -6.69
C ASN A 117 12.52 2.95 -6.29
N PHE A 118 12.26 4.14 -6.84
CA PHE A 118 11.02 4.87 -6.58
C PHE A 118 9.79 4.18 -7.18
N GLY A 119 9.90 3.58 -8.37
CA GLY A 119 8.83 2.79 -8.98
C GLY A 119 8.58 1.42 -8.32
N GLY A 120 9.57 0.91 -7.60
CA GLY A 120 9.49 -0.29 -6.77
C GLY A 120 9.20 0.04 -5.31
N ILE A 121 10.22 0.03 -4.45
CA ILE A 121 10.08 0.24 -3.01
C ILE A 121 9.51 1.61 -2.65
N GLY A 122 9.74 2.65 -3.47
CA GLY A 122 9.14 3.97 -3.26
C GLY A 122 7.61 3.94 -3.34
N VAL A 123 7.04 3.21 -4.31
CA VAL A 123 5.59 2.98 -4.39
C VAL A 123 5.09 2.23 -3.17
N VAL A 124 5.80 1.17 -2.74
CA VAL A 124 5.44 0.42 -1.52
C VAL A 124 5.47 1.32 -0.29
N ILE A 125 6.47 2.19 -0.13
CA ILE A 125 6.54 3.16 0.97
C ILE A 125 5.38 4.15 0.91
N GLY A 126 5.10 4.69 -0.28
CA GLY A 126 3.96 5.58 -0.49
C GLY A 126 2.62 4.91 -0.18
N HIS A 127 2.49 3.62 -0.52
CA HIS A 127 1.31 2.81 -0.26
C HIS A 127 1.08 2.65 1.25
N GLU A 128 2.11 2.24 2.01
CA GLU A 128 1.99 2.12 3.48
C GLU A 128 1.76 3.46 4.18
N LEU A 129 2.34 4.56 3.67
CA LEU A 129 2.02 5.90 4.18
C LEU A 129 0.55 6.26 3.93
N THR A 130 0.02 5.91 2.76
CA THR A 130 -1.36 6.22 2.37
C THR A 130 -2.37 5.38 3.15
N HIS A 131 -2.03 4.18 3.61
CA HIS A 131 -2.86 3.42 4.56
C HIS A 131 -3.14 4.17 5.86
N GLY A 132 -2.28 5.11 6.27
CA GLY A 132 -2.58 6.03 7.37
C GLY A 132 -3.79 6.93 7.10
N PHE A 133 -4.23 7.04 5.85
CA PHE A 133 -5.23 7.99 5.38
C PHE A 133 -6.28 7.36 4.46
N ASP A 134 -6.31 6.04 4.29
CA ASP A 134 -7.35 5.33 3.55
C ASP A 134 -8.70 5.33 4.30
N ASP A 135 -9.72 4.61 3.81
CA ASP A 135 -11.06 4.58 4.41
C ASP A 135 -11.12 4.02 5.85
N GLN A 136 -10.08 3.29 6.29
CA GLN A 136 -9.97 2.76 7.65
C GLN A 136 -8.94 3.53 8.48
N GLY A 137 -7.73 3.71 7.98
CA GLY A 137 -6.66 4.45 8.65
C GLY A 137 -7.05 5.88 8.95
N SER A 138 -7.83 6.53 8.08
CA SER A 138 -8.38 7.87 8.31
C SER A 138 -9.21 8.01 9.59
N LYS A 139 -9.68 6.91 10.19
CA LYS A 139 -10.47 6.94 11.44
C LYS A 139 -9.60 6.96 12.69
N PHE A 140 -8.29 6.75 12.56
CA PHE A 140 -7.33 6.76 13.65
C PHE A 140 -6.59 8.09 13.71
N ASP A 141 -6.39 8.66 14.90
CA ASP A 141 -5.58 9.86 15.11
C ASP A 141 -4.06 9.57 15.10
N ALA A 142 -3.25 10.58 15.40
CA ALA A 142 -1.78 10.50 15.38
C ALA A 142 -1.22 9.54 16.44
N GLU A 143 -1.95 9.32 17.52
CA GLU A 143 -1.58 8.45 18.62
C GLU A 143 -2.01 6.99 18.40
N GLY A 144 -2.86 6.75 17.40
CA GLY A 144 -3.41 5.44 17.05
C GLY A 144 -4.77 5.13 17.70
N ASN A 145 -5.51 6.15 18.14
CA ASN A 145 -6.84 5.97 18.72
C ASN A 145 -7.92 6.15 17.66
N LEU A 146 -9.00 5.36 17.78
CA LEU A 146 -10.20 5.56 16.96
C LEU A 146 -10.89 6.87 17.38
N ASN A 147 -10.70 7.91 16.58
CA ASN A 147 -11.09 9.28 16.92
C ASN A 147 -11.39 10.06 15.64
N ASN A 148 -12.57 10.68 15.56
CA ASN A 148 -12.91 11.49 14.40
C ASN A 148 -12.17 12.83 14.46
N TRP A 149 -11.13 12.96 13.63
CA TRP A 149 -10.36 14.19 13.49
C TRP A 149 -10.78 15.04 12.28
N TRP A 150 -11.73 14.58 11.47
CA TRP A 150 -12.22 15.28 10.28
C TRP A 150 -13.26 16.36 10.64
N THR A 151 -13.41 17.36 9.78
CA THR A 151 -14.67 18.11 9.71
C THR A 151 -15.70 17.30 8.92
N ASP A 152 -16.99 17.56 9.13
CA ASP A 152 -18.07 16.86 8.40
C ASP A 152 -17.99 17.09 6.89
N GLU A 153 -17.63 18.31 6.46
CA GLU A 153 -17.45 18.66 5.04
C GLU A 153 -16.29 17.87 4.41
N ASP A 154 -15.13 17.85 5.07
CA ASP A 154 -13.96 17.11 4.58
C ASP A 154 -14.24 15.60 4.54
N ARG A 155 -15.00 15.08 5.50
CA ARG A 155 -15.39 13.67 5.53
C ARG A 155 -16.29 13.31 4.35
N GLN A 156 -17.27 14.15 4.03
CA GLN A 156 -18.16 13.92 2.88
C GLN A 156 -17.41 13.96 1.55
N GLU A 157 -16.50 14.91 1.38
CA GLU A 157 -15.71 15.02 0.15
C GLU A 157 -14.69 13.87 0.03
N PHE A 158 -14.11 13.40 1.14
CA PHE A 158 -13.31 12.17 1.18
C PHE A 158 -14.12 10.93 0.77
N GLU A 159 -15.32 10.76 1.31
CA GLU A 159 -16.22 9.64 0.95
C GLU A 159 -16.64 9.68 -0.53
N LYS A 160 -16.87 10.87 -1.08
CA LYS A 160 -17.16 11.04 -2.52
C LYS A 160 -15.96 10.65 -3.40
N ARG A 161 -14.75 11.04 -3.01
CA ARG A 161 -13.52 10.73 -3.78
C ARG A 161 -13.15 9.26 -3.71
N THR A 162 -13.27 8.65 -2.54
CA THR A 162 -13.08 7.20 -2.37
C THR A 162 -14.17 6.41 -3.08
N ALA A 163 -15.42 6.91 -3.13
CA ALA A 163 -16.48 6.30 -3.94
C ALA A 163 -16.15 6.27 -5.44
N CYS A 164 -15.48 7.30 -5.98
CA CYS A 164 -14.97 7.28 -7.36
C CYS A 164 -14.10 6.05 -7.61
N LEU A 165 -13.09 5.81 -6.75
CA LEU A 165 -12.20 4.65 -6.89
C LEU A 165 -12.97 3.34 -6.77
N ALA A 166 -13.87 3.22 -5.80
CA ALA A 166 -14.59 1.98 -5.62
C ALA A 166 -15.61 1.73 -6.77
N ASP A 167 -16.17 2.76 -7.40
CA ASP A 167 -17.03 2.61 -8.58
C ASP A 167 -16.23 2.25 -9.83
N GLU A 168 -15.06 2.87 -10.01
CA GLU A 168 -14.10 2.58 -11.08
C GLU A 168 -13.66 1.12 -11.03
N TYR A 169 -13.12 0.68 -9.89
CA TYR A 169 -12.60 -0.68 -9.76
C TYR A 169 -13.70 -1.73 -9.86
N SER A 170 -14.95 -1.39 -9.49
CA SER A 170 -16.10 -2.27 -9.67
C SER A 170 -16.47 -2.54 -11.14
N GLN A 171 -15.82 -1.88 -12.11
CA GLN A 171 -16.00 -2.18 -13.53
C GLN A 171 -15.03 -3.25 -14.07
N PHE A 172 -13.96 -3.56 -13.35
CA PHE A 172 -12.94 -4.48 -13.80
C PHE A 172 -13.39 -5.94 -13.72
N VAL A 173 -13.39 -6.63 -14.86
CA VAL A 173 -13.69 -8.06 -14.95
C VAL A 173 -12.43 -8.88 -14.66
N THR A 174 -12.47 -9.68 -13.60
CA THR A 174 -11.31 -10.48 -13.14
C THR A 174 -11.18 -11.82 -13.84
N VAL A 175 -12.30 -12.52 -13.98
CA VAL A 175 -12.43 -13.89 -14.48
C VAL A 175 -13.90 -14.13 -14.83
N LYS A 176 -14.18 -15.14 -15.64
CA LYS A 176 -15.56 -15.61 -15.83
C LYS A 176 -16.01 -16.45 -14.64
N ASP A 177 -17.31 -16.58 -14.38
CA ASP A 177 -17.87 -17.58 -13.47
C ASP A 177 -18.01 -18.96 -14.17
N SER A 178 -18.52 -19.97 -13.47
CA SER A 178 -18.66 -21.33 -14.03
C SER A 178 -19.73 -21.44 -15.11
N SER A 179 -20.57 -20.41 -15.25
CA SER A 179 -21.66 -20.28 -16.20
C SER A 179 -21.31 -19.33 -17.36
N GLY A 180 -20.09 -18.78 -17.39
CA GLY A 180 -19.61 -17.85 -18.43
C GLY A 180 -19.93 -16.36 -18.17
N GLY A 181 -20.50 -16.01 -17.02
CA GLY A 181 -20.76 -14.63 -16.59
C GLY A 181 -19.50 -13.91 -16.14
N ASP A 182 -19.49 -12.57 -16.19
CA ASP A 182 -18.35 -11.77 -15.72
C ASP A 182 -18.32 -11.67 -14.18
N LEU A 183 -17.20 -12.05 -13.56
CA LEU A 183 -16.93 -11.72 -12.16
C LEU A 183 -16.12 -10.43 -12.09
N LYS A 184 -16.80 -9.35 -11.73
CA LYS A 184 -16.19 -8.04 -11.51
C LYS A 184 -15.56 -7.93 -10.13
N LEU A 185 -14.55 -7.07 -9.97
CA LEU A 185 -14.01 -6.75 -8.66
C LEU A 185 -15.09 -6.15 -7.76
N ASN A 186 -14.97 -6.42 -6.47
CA ASN A 186 -15.70 -5.67 -5.47
C ASN A 186 -14.87 -4.43 -5.11
N GLY A 187 -15.16 -3.29 -5.76
CA GLY A 187 -14.40 -2.06 -5.54
C GLY A 187 -14.53 -1.49 -4.12
N ARG A 188 -15.59 -1.84 -3.38
CA ARG A 188 -15.74 -1.46 -1.96
C ARG A 188 -14.91 -2.36 -1.03
N LEU A 189 -14.79 -3.66 -1.34
CA LEU A 189 -13.86 -4.56 -0.62
C LEU A 189 -12.40 -4.12 -0.81
N THR A 190 -12.05 -3.69 -2.03
CA THR A 190 -10.68 -3.34 -2.39
C THR A 190 -10.33 -1.87 -2.16
N LEU A 191 -11.23 -1.09 -1.56
CA LEU A 191 -11.14 0.37 -1.54
C LEU A 191 -9.88 0.89 -0.82
N GLY A 192 -9.56 0.31 0.34
CA GLY A 192 -8.37 0.74 1.12
C GLY A 192 -7.09 0.56 0.32
N GLU A 193 -6.91 -0.63 -0.24
CA GLU A 193 -5.77 -0.99 -1.09
C GLU A 193 -5.69 -0.15 -2.37
N ASN A 194 -6.82 0.07 -3.05
CA ASN A 194 -6.86 0.88 -4.26
C ASN A 194 -6.54 2.35 -3.96
N THR A 195 -6.99 2.86 -2.80
CA THR A 195 -6.65 4.21 -2.33
C THR A 195 -5.17 4.31 -2.03
N ALA A 196 -4.60 3.31 -1.36
CA ALA A 196 -3.18 3.23 -1.04
C ALA A 196 -2.30 3.10 -2.29
N ASP A 197 -2.71 2.33 -3.29
CA ASP A 197 -2.03 2.22 -4.58
C ASP A 197 -1.99 3.54 -5.35
N ASN A 198 -3.14 4.20 -5.48
CA ASN A 198 -3.24 5.47 -6.23
C ASN A 198 -2.43 6.59 -5.54
N GLY A 199 -2.57 6.71 -4.22
CA GLY A 199 -1.78 7.67 -3.44
C GLY A 199 -0.29 7.33 -3.45
N GLY A 200 0.06 6.06 -3.22
CA GLY A 200 1.43 5.60 -3.13
C GLY A 200 2.23 5.83 -4.41
N ALA A 201 1.66 5.51 -5.57
CA ALA A 201 2.30 5.78 -6.85
C ALA A 201 2.51 7.28 -7.11
N ARG A 202 1.52 8.12 -6.77
CA ARG A 202 1.61 9.58 -6.93
C ARG A 202 2.67 10.18 -6.01
N ILE A 203 2.69 9.78 -4.74
CA ILE A 203 3.67 10.24 -3.75
C ILE A 203 5.09 9.82 -4.14
N ALA A 204 5.27 8.58 -4.59
CA ALA A 204 6.56 8.05 -5.01
C ALA A 204 7.08 8.78 -6.26
N LEU A 205 6.23 9.06 -7.25
CA LEU A 205 6.60 9.85 -8.42
C LEU A 205 6.96 11.29 -8.03
N MET A 206 6.18 11.93 -7.17
CA MET A 206 6.51 13.27 -6.64
C MET A 206 7.88 13.29 -5.95
N ALA A 207 8.20 12.25 -5.18
CA ALA A 207 9.48 12.13 -4.49
C ALA A 207 10.65 11.87 -5.47
N LEU A 208 10.43 11.06 -6.51
CA LEU A 208 11.40 10.85 -7.58
C LEU A 208 11.73 12.18 -8.27
N LEU A 209 10.71 12.92 -8.71
CA LEU A 209 10.89 14.19 -9.43
C LEU A 209 11.62 15.24 -8.58
N ASP A 210 11.33 15.29 -7.29
CA ASP A 210 12.05 16.14 -6.33
C ASP A 210 13.51 15.71 -6.18
N THR A 211 13.79 14.41 -6.15
CA THR A 211 15.13 13.84 -5.99
C THR A 211 16.01 14.08 -7.22
N ILE A 212 15.49 13.88 -8.43
CA ILE A 212 16.27 14.00 -9.66
C ILE A 212 16.39 15.44 -10.17
N GLY A 213 15.50 16.35 -9.73
CA GLY A 213 15.49 17.76 -10.13
C GLY A 213 15.57 17.93 -11.65
N ASP A 214 16.60 18.65 -12.11
CA ASP A 214 16.82 18.96 -13.52
C ASP A 214 17.21 17.74 -14.39
N ALA A 215 17.52 16.59 -13.79
CA ALA A 215 17.89 15.37 -14.52
C ALA A 215 16.69 14.60 -15.10
N LYS A 216 15.48 15.19 -15.10
CA LYS A 216 14.23 14.60 -15.60
C LYS A 216 14.25 14.15 -17.07
N ASP A 217 15.16 14.70 -17.89
CA ASP A 217 15.26 14.35 -19.31
C ASP A 217 16.33 13.29 -19.60
N LYS A 218 17.07 12.82 -18.58
CA LYS A 218 18.14 11.84 -18.74
C LYS A 218 17.57 10.46 -19.05
N LYS A 219 17.81 9.98 -20.27
CA LYS A 219 17.36 8.65 -20.71
C LYS A 219 18.33 7.54 -20.36
N ILE A 220 17.80 6.40 -19.93
CA ILE A 220 18.53 5.13 -19.77
C ILE A 220 17.76 4.06 -20.54
N GLY A 221 18.43 3.32 -21.42
CA GLY A 221 17.76 2.31 -22.26
C GLY A 221 16.67 2.90 -23.18
N GLY A 222 16.75 4.19 -23.52
CA GLY A 222 15.75 4.89 -24.35
C GLY A 222 14.58 5.51 -23.58
N PHE A 223 14.46 5.26 -22.27
CA PHE A 223 13.33 5.73 -21.46
C PHE A 223 13.72 6.87 -20.51
N THR A 224 12.83 7.85 -20.33
CA THR A 224 12.98 8.90 -19.32
C THR A 224 12.86 8.34 -17.90
N PRO A 225 13.30 9.06 -16.84
CA PRO A 225 13.09 8.64 -15.46
C PRO A 225 11.61 8.35 -15.13
N GLU A 226 10.67 9.19 -15.59
CA GLU A 226 9.22 8.94 -15.39
C GLU A 226 8.75 7.65 -16.08
N GLN A 227 9.17 7.40 -17.33
CA GLN A 227 8.83 6.16 -18.02
C GLN A 227 9.41 4.94 -17.29
N ARG A 228 10.63 5.03 -16.76
CA ARG A 228 11.28 3.93 -16.02
C ARG A 228 10.63 3.70 -14.66
N PHE A 229 10.15 4.76 -14.01
CA PHE A 229 9.30 4.65 -12.81
C PHE A 229 8.06 3.82 -13.09
N PHE A 230 7.30 4.15 -14.14
CA PHE A 230 6.07 3.42 -14.49
C PHE A 230 6.34 1.99 -14.98
N LEU A 231 7.47 1.76 -15.66
CA LEU A 231 7.90 0.40 -16.02
C LEU A 231 8.22 -0.43 -14.78
N ALA A 232 8.97 0.11 -13.81
CA ALA A 232 9.27 -0.57 -12.55
C ALA A 232 7.98 -0.83 -11.75
N PHE A 233 7.09 0.16 -11.66
CA PHE A 233 5.78 0.02 -11.05
C PHE A 233 4.95 -1.10 -11.69
N GLY A 234 4.92 -1.17 -13.03
CA GLY A 234 4.24 -2.27 -13.73
C GLY A 234 4.87 -3.65 -13.43
N GLN A 235 6.20 -3.71 -13.33
CA GLN A 235 6.94 -4.95 -13.14
C GLN A 235 6.78 -5.57 -11.75
N ILE A 236 6.68 -4.76 -10.68
CA ILE A 236 6.48 -5.30 -9.32
C ILE A 236 5.11 -6.00 -9.17
N TRP A 237 4.17 -5.73 -10.07
CA TRP A 237 2.84 -6.34 -10.08
C TRP A 237 2.68 -7.44 -11.14
N CYS A 238 3.76 -7.87 -11.79
CA CYS A 238 3.72 -9.03 -12.68
C CYS A 238 3.27 -10.28 -11.89
N GLN A 239 2.04 -10.70 -12.17
CA GLN A 239 1.37 -11.80 -11.47
C GLN A 239 0.61 -12.66 -12.48
N ASN A 240 0.53 -13.95 -12.22
CA ASN A 240 -0.48 -14.80 -12.84
C ASN A 240 -1.10 -15.74 -11.79
N ALA A 241 -2.34 -16.14 -12.02
CA ALA A 241 -3.10 -17.00 -11.12
C ALA A 241 -4.08 -17.84 -11.96
N THR A 242 -4.36 -19.06 -11.49
CA THR A 242 -5.39 -19.91 -12.11
C THR A 242 -6.77 -19.28 -11.95
N GLU A 243 -7.73 -19.68 -12.77
CA GLU A 243 -9.08 -19.13 -12.70
C GLU A 243 -9.75 -19.42 -11.36
N GLU A 244 -9.50 -20.57 -10.74
CA GLU A 244 -10.03 -20.95 -9.44
C GLU A 244 -9.55 -19.99 -8.35
N ILE A 245 -8.24 -19.67 -8.35
CA ILE A 245 -7.68 -18.69 -7.42
C ILE A 245 -8.24 -17.30 -7.69
N ARG A 246 -8.37 -16.88 -8.96
CA ARG A 246 -8.99 -15.58 -9.30
C ARG A 246 -10.42 -15.47 -8.78
N ARG A 247 -11.23 -16.53 -8.91
CA ARG A 247 -12.61 -16.59 -8.38
C ARG A 247 -12.65 -16.52 -6.85
N GLN A 248 -11.68 -17.14 -6.18
CA GLN A 248 -11.55 -17.07 -4.72
C GLN A 248 -11.14 -15.66 -4.28
N LEU A 249 -10.02 -15.15 -4.80
CA LEU A 249 -9.44 -13.87 -4.40
C LEU A 249 -10.40 -12.71 -4.63
N GLN A 250 -11.16 -12.71 -5.74
CA GLN A 250 -12.18 -11.70 -6.02
C GLN A 250 -13.19 -11.52 -4.86
N LYS A 251 -13.40 -12.54 -4.03
CA LYS A 251 -14.34 -12.51 -2.90
C LYS A 251 -13.71 -12.16 -1.56
N VAL A 252 -12.42 -12.45 -1.36
CA VAL A 252 -11.80 -12.47 -0.02
C VAL A 252 -10.54 -11.62 0.09
N ASP A 253 -9.88 -11.33 -1.02
CA ASP A 253 -8.66 -10.53 -1.03
C ASP A 253 -9.04 -9.04 -1.04
N PRO A 254 -8.60 -8.24 -0.07
CA PRO A 254 -8.77 -6.79 -0.13
C PRO A 254 -7.90 -6.16 -1.24
N HIS A 255 -6.93 -6.88 -1.80
CA HIS A 255 -6.12 -6.35 -2.89
C HIS A 255 -6.79 -6.61 -4.25
N SER A 256 -6.74 -5.61 -5.11
CA SER A 256 -6.98 -5.82 -6.53
C SER A 256 -5.91 -6.75 -7.14
N PRO A 257 -6.23 -7.60 -8.13
CA PRO A 257 -5.24 -8.36 -8.88
C PRO A 257 -4.17 -7.45 -9.49
N GLY A 258 -2.91 -7.91 -9.60
CA GLY A 258 -1.77 -7.07 -10.03
C GLY A 258 -2.03 -6.26 -11.31
N GLN A 259 -2.69 -6.84 -12.31
CA GLN A 259 -3.04 -6.11 -13.54
C GLN A 259 -3.93 -4.88 -13.28
N PHE A 260 -4.86 -4.95 -12.32
CA PHE A 260 -5.76 -3.85 -11.98
C PHE A 260 -5.17 -2.89 -10.94
N ARG A 261 -4.19 -3.33 -10.14
CA ARG A 261 -3.33 -2.42 -9.37
C ARG A 261 -2.54 -1.51 -10.31
N VAL A 262 -2.07 -2.03 -11.44
CA VAL A 262 -1.39 -1.21 -12.47
C VAL A 262 -2.39 -0.35 -13.24
N ILE A 263 -3.38 -0.97 -13.88
CA ILE A 263 -4.32 -0.27 -14.78
C ILE A 263 -5.12 0.81 -14.04
N GLY A 264 -5.67 0.47 -12.88
CA GLY A 264 -6.47 1.39 -12.08
C GLY A 264 -5.70 2.61 -11.61
N VAL A 265 -4.41 2.46 -11.29
CA VAL A 265 -3.56 3.58 -10.90
C VAL A 265 -3.20 4.45 -12.11
N VAL A 266 -2.62 3.87 -13.15
CA VAL A 266 -2.04 4.70 -14.23
C VAL A 266 -3.11 5.41 -15.06
N GLN A 267 -4.33 4.86 -15.16
CA GLN A 267 -5.44 5.56 -15.83
C GLN A 267 -5.86 6.86 -15.10
N ASN A 268 -5.59 6.93 -13.79
CA ASN A 268 -5.84 8.09 -12.93
C ASN A 268 -4.66 9.07 -12.83
N MET A 269 -3.57 8.82 -13.57
CA MET A 269 -2.34 9.63 -13.52
C MET A 269 -2.10 10.35 -14.85
N PRO A 270 -2.41 11.66 -14.97
CA PRO A 270 -2.00 12.47 -16.12
C PRO A 270 -0.50 12.41 -16.39
N GLU A 271 0.31 12.19 -15.35
CA GLU A 271 1.75 12.00 -15.45
C GLU A 271 2.13 10.77 -16.30
N PHE A 272 1.39 9.65 -16.16
CA PHE A 272 1.58 8.48 -17.03
C PHE A 272 1.21 8.80 -18.48
N GLN A 273 0.07 9.48 -18.67
CA GLN A 273 -0.42 9.87 -19.99
C GLN A 273 0.62 10.73 -20.72
N ASN A 274 1.21 11.70 -20.02
CA ASN A 274 2.27 12.55 -20.57
C ASN A 274 3.56 11.76 -20.85
N ALA A 275 3.99 10.90 -19.92
CA ALA A 275 5.23 10.14 -20.05
C ALA A 275 5.21 9.18 -21.26
N PHE A 276 4.05 8.62 -21.62
CA PHE A 276 3.90 7.69 -22.75
C PHE A 276 3.20 8.30 -23.97
N GLY A 277 2.79 9.57 -23.92
CA GLY A 277 2.10 10.24 -25.02
C GLY A 277 0.71 9.64 -25.32
N CYS A 278 0.02 9.12 -24.30
CA CYS A 278 -1.34 8.61 -24.42
C CYS A 278 -2.32 9.75 -24.74
N LYS A 279 -3.33 9.45 -25.55
CA LYS A 279 -4.34 10.41 -26.02
C LYS A 279 -5.69 10.12 -25.37
N LYS A 280 -6.54 11.14 -25.32
CA LYS A 280 -7.93 10.98 -24.89
C LYS A 280 -8.61 9.87 -25.71
N GLY A 281 -9.21 8.89 -25.02
CA GLY A 281 -9.86 7.72 -25.63
C GLY A 281 -8.96 6.48 -25.71
N ASP A 282 -7.67 6.59 -25.43
CA ASP A 282 -6.82 5.42 -25.26
C ASP A 282 -7.25 4.63 -24.00
N ALA A 283 -7.10 3.31 -24.03
CA ALA A 283 -7.60 2.42 -22.98
C ALA A 283 -7.07 2.72 -21.57
N MET A 284 -5.89 3.34 -21.47
CA MET A 284 -5.22 3.68 -20.21
C MET A 284 -5.38 5.15 -19.82
N VAL A 285 -6.38 5.85 -20.38
CA VAL A 285 -6.67 7.26 -20.12
C VAL A 285 -8.11 7.38 -19.63
N SER A 286 -8.28 7.59 -18.31
CA SER A 286 -9.61 7.87 -17.77
C SER A 286 -10.06 9.28 -18.19
N GLU A 287 -11.30 9.42 -18.66
CA GLU A 287 -11.91 10.73 -18.90
C GLU A 287 -12.29 11.44 -17.60
N GLN A 288 -12.45 10.68 -16.51
CA GLN A 288 -12.82 11.17 -15.19
C GLN A 288 -11.86 10.55 -14.16
N PRO A 289 -10.58 10.96 -14.12
CA PRO A 289 -9.60 10.34 -13.25
C PRO A 289 -9.96 10.56 -11.78
N CYS A 290 -9.97 9.49 -11.00
CA CYS A 290 -10.19 9.55 -9.56
C CYS A 290 -8.94 10.07 -8.84
N ARG A 291 -9.14 10.94 -7.85
CA ARG A 291 -8.05 11.42 -6.97
C ARG A 291 -8.52 11.69 -5.55
N VAL A 292 -7.86 11.01 -4.60
CA VAL A 292 -8.02 11.23 -3.16
C VAL A 292 -6.82 12.03 -2.64
N TRP A 293 -5.65 11.36 -2.63
CA TRP A 293 -4.32 11.90 -2.32
C TRP A 293 -3.59 12.16 -3.65
#